data_AF-A0A7C5HEB7-F1
#
_entry.id   AF-A0A7C5HEB7-F1
#
_cell.length_a   1.000
_cell.length_b   1.000
_cell.length_c   1.000
_cell.angle_alpha   90.00
_cell.angle_beta   90.00
_cell.angle_gamma   90.00
#
_symmetry.space_group_name_H-M   'P 1'
#
loop_
_entity.id
_entity.type
_entity.pdbx_description
1 polymer ?
#
loop_
_entity_poly.entity_id
_entity_poly.type
_entity_poly.pdbx_seq_one_letter_code
_entity_poly.pdbx_strand_id
1 'polypeptide(L)'
;MVSEVLSGLLVKILESKGKTRDFVLREFDKKLFRAIVENNPKRRPRRVQEYKYFMLMSMLWSVLRNIDRGIISHEYLKRAVQTLVNGALLGNKEQEDANRKFKEQYGTAPPAFVVISPTMACNLHCKGCYAASHSGARFNLSYSIVKRILQEIHDFWGARFAVISGGEPMMYKSDGKTILDIFNEFSDMFFLMYTNGTLIDEEKARRMAALGNITPAISVEGYEKETDERRGKGVYKKVLQAFENLRKYGVPFGVSITATRHNAELLIEPEFYDFYFDEQGISYMWIFQYMPIGRGIDTQLMPTPEQRLKMLERWEVCLKEERRFVADFWNSGIVSDGCIAYGRPGGYLYIDWNGNIMPCVFVPYYVDNIKEIFAAGKTINDALFSEFFKKGREWQLRYGYEYGAQPGNWFMPCSIRDHYDNFKRHIASMVKPEDENAKVALEDPSYHKAMVEYDEK
;
A
#
# COMPACT_ATOMS: atom_id res chain seq x y z
N MET A 1 -3.30 -24.68 12.13
CA MET A 1 -2.52 -24.96 13.36
C MET A 1 -1.48 -23.89 13.70
N VAL A 2 -0.37 -23.69 12.96
CA VAL A 2 0.64 -22.65 13.33
C VAL A 2 0.09 -21.22 13.19
N SER A 3 -0.67 -20.95 12.11
CA SER A 3 -1.33 -19.65 11.89
C SER A 3 -2.28 -19.32 13.05
N GLU A 4 -3.25 -20.19 13.34
CA GLU A 4 -4.25 -20.04 14.42
C GLU A 4 -3.63 -19.86 15.82
N VAL A 5 -2.49 -20.49 16.09
CA VAL A 5 -1.80 -20.31 17.37
C VAL A 5 -1.15 -18.93 17.46
N LEU A 6 -0.51 -18.45 16.40
CA LEU A 6 0.03 -17.09 16.33
C LEU A 6 -1.08 -16.03 16.41
N SER A 7 -2.21 -16.30 15.76
CA SER A 7 -3.44 -15.51 15.84
C SER A 7 -3.92 -15.28 17.27
N GLY A 8 -4.14 -16.36 18.01
CA GLY A 8 -4.70 -16.28 19.35
C GLY A 8 -3.75 -15.58 20.32
N LEU A 9 -2.44 -15.69 20.08
CA LEU A 9 -1.44 -14.93 20.83
C LEU A 9 -1.47 -13.44 20.48
N LEU A 10 -1.60 -13.08 19.20
CA LEU A 10 -1.70 -11.68 18.76
C LEU A 10 -2.91 -10.97 19.37
N VAL A 11 -4.09 -11.60 19.36
CA VAL A 11 -5.29 -11.04 20.02
C VAL A 11 -5.05 -10.83 21.51
N LYS A 12 -4.51 -11.84 22.21
CA LYS A 12 -4.17 -11.71 23.64
C LYS A 12 -3.15 -10.60 23.91
N ILE A 13 -2.19 -10.38 23.02
CA ILE A 13 -1.21 -9.30 23.14
C ILE A 13 -1.91 -7.94 23.09
N LEU A 14 -2.80 -7.75 22.13
CA LEU A 14 -3.52 -6.47 21.94
C LEU A 14 -4.50 -6.18 23.10
N GLU A 15 -5.05 -7.22 23.73
CA GLU A 15 -6.03 -7.08 24.82
C GLU A 15 -5.41 -7.04 26.24
N SER A 16 -4.21 -7.61 26.42
CA SER A 16 -3.52 -7.64 27.72
C SER A 16 -2.66 -6.39 27.98
N LYS A 17 -2.17 -6.20 29.21
CA LYS A 17 -1.26 -5.11 29.61
C LYS A 17 -0.18 -5.59 30.59
N GLY A 18 0.90 -4.81 30.70
CA GLY A 18 1.99 -5.05 31.66
C GLY A 18 2.62 -6.44 31.54
N LYS A 19 2.94 -7.06 32.68
CA LYS A 19 3.65 -8.36 32.75
C LYS A 19 2.95 -9.49 31.98
N THR A 20 1.62 -9.48 31.93
CA THR A 20 0.86 -10.49 31.17
C THR A 20 1.14 -10.36 29.68
N ARG A 21 1.14 -9.13 29.15
CA ARG A 21 1.48 -8.87 27.75
C ARG A 21 2.92 -9.27 27.45
N ASP A 22 3.86 -8.91 28.31
CA ASP A 22 5.28 -9.24 28.14
C ASP A 22 5.52 -10.75 28.02
N PHE A 23 4.82 -11.53 28.84
CA PHE A 23 4.89 -13.00 28.78
C PHE A 23 4.35 -13.53 27.44
N VAL A 24 3.17 -13.09 27.02
CA VAL A 24 2.55 -13.54 25.76
C VAL A 24 3.39 -13.09 24.56
N LEU A 25 3.97 -11.88 24.61
CA LEU A 25 4.87 -11.35 23.58
C LEU A 25 6.09 -12.22 23.39
N ARG A 26 6.76 -12.66 24.46
CA ARG A 26 7.93 -13.56 24.36
C ARG A 26 7.59 -14.89 23.69
N GLU A 27 6.41 -15.42 23.96
CA GLU A 27 5.95 -16.66 23.33
C GLU A 27 5.55 -16.47 21.85
N PHE A 28 4.92 -15.33 21.53
CA PHE A 28 4.62 -14.95 20.15
C PHE A 28 5.90 -14.75 19.33
N ASP A 29 6.86 -13.99 19.86
CA ASP A 29 8.16 -13.68 19.26
C ASP A 29 8.91 -14.96 18.84
N LYS A 30 9.11 -15.90 19.76
CA LYS A 30 9.74 -17.20 19.48
C LYS A 30 9.00 -18.00 18.40
N LYS A 31 7.67 -18.07 18.50
CA LYS A 31 6.86 -18.85 17.53
C LYS A 31 6.85 -18.21 16.15
N LEU A 32 6.82 -16.88 16.08
CA LEU A 32 6.87 -16.13 14.83
C LEU A 32 8.23 -16.32 14.16
N PHE A 33 9.32 -16.18 14.93
CA PHE A 33 10.68 -16.41 14.43
C PHE A 33 10.84 -17.84 13.88
N ARG A 34 10.38 -18.86 14.63
CA ARG A 34 10.38 -20.24 14.15
C ARG A 34 9.55 -20.40 12.87
N ALA A 35 8.35 -19.85 12.83
CA ALA A 35 7.44 -20.01 11.70
C ALA A 35 7.98 -19.38 10.40
N ILE A 36 8.65 -18.24 10.49
CA ILE A 36 9.12 -17.47 9.34
C ILE A 36 10.57 -17.83 8.97
N VAL A 37 11.47 -17.80 9.96
CA VAL A 37 12.92 -17.90 9.75
C VAL A 37 13.41 -19.34 9.79
N GLU A 38 13.02 -20.12 10.81
CA GLU A 38 13.51 -21.50 10.97
C GLU A 38 12.82 -22.47 10.00
N ASN A 39 11.48 -22.43 9.93
CA ASN A 39 10.70 -23.34 9.08
C ASN A 39 10.89 -23.03 7.59
N ASN A 40 11.02 -21.74 7.24
CA ASN A 40 11.29 -21.22 5.90
C ASN A 40 10.71 -22.08 4.75
N PRO A 41 9.38 -22.27 4.69
CA PRO A 41 8.76 -23.29 3.84
C PRO A 41 8.98 -23.03 2.33
N LYS A 42 9.17 -21.76 1.96
CA LYS A 42 9.48 -21.34 0.59
C LYS A 42 10.97 -21.42 0.23
N ARG A 43 11.82 -21.88 1.15
CA ARG A 43 13.29 -22.02 0.99
C ARG A 43 13.96 -20.74 0.47
N ARG A 44 13.56 -19.58 1.00
CA ARG A 44 14.17 -18.29 0.64
C ARG A 44 15.48 -18.06 1.39
N PRO A 45 16.37 -17.16 0.96
CA PRO A 45 17.54 -16.80 1.75
C PRO A 45 17.17 -16.42 3.19
N ARG A 46 17.95 -16.87 4.18
CA ARG A 46 17.66 -16.63 5.60
C ARG A 46 17.46 -15.15 5.92
N ARG A 47 18.32 -14.28 5.38
CA ARG A 47 18.24 -12.82 5.56
C ARG A 47 16.90 -12.25 5.12
N VAL A 48 16.29 -12.79 4.07
CA VAL A 48 14.95 -12.40 3.59
C VAL A 48 13.89 -12.71 4.65
N GLN A 49 13.95 -13.91 5.24
CA GLN A 49 13.00 -14.30 6.28
C GLN A 49 13.19 -13.47 7.55
N GLU A 50 14.43 -13.11 7.89
CA GLU A 50 14.73 -12.21 9.00
C GLU A 50 14.12 -10.81 8.77
N TYR A 51 14.21 -10.23 7.56
CA TYR A 51 13.50 -8.98 7.26
C TYR A 51 11.99 -9.09 7.40
N LYS A 52 11.37 -10.19 6.94
CA LYS A 52 9.93 -10.43 7.13
C LYS A 52 9.56 -10.45 8.61
N TYR A 53 10.37 -11.14 9.41
CA TYR A 53 10.20 -11.18 10.86
C TYR A 53 10.32 -9.79 11.48
N PHE A 54 11.39 -9.04 11.18
CA PHE A 54 11.59 -7.69 11.73
C PHE A 54 10.48 -6.73 11.32
N MET A 55 10.02 -6.79 10.06
CA MET A 55 8.90 -5.98 9.57
C MET A 55 7.62 -6.26 10.37
N LEU A 56 7.25 -7.53 10.56
CA LEU A 56 6.06 -7.91 11.33
C LEU A 56 6.16 -7.52 12.80
N MET A 57 7.33 -7.71 13.42
CA MET A 57 7.55 -7.30 14.81
C MET A 57 7.51 -5.79 14.96
N SER A 58 8.11 -5.03 14.04
CA SER A 58 8.08 -3.56 14.08
C SER A 58 6.65 -3.02 13.95
N MET A 59 5.80 -3.65 13.14
CA MET A 59 4.37 -3.34 13.01
C MET A 59 3.65 -3.55 14.35
N LEU A 60 3.85 -4.70 14.98
CA LEU A 60 3.27 -4.99 16.29
C LEU A 60 3.74 -4.00 17.36
N TRP A 61 5.04 -3.73 17.44
CA TRP A 61 5.61 -2.78 18.40
C TRP A 61 5.07 -1.36 18.20
N SER A 62 4.92 -0.92 16.96
CA SER A 62 4.39 0.42 16.66
C SER A 62 2.93 0.57 17.08
N VAL A 63 2.11 -0.46 16.88
CA VAL A 63 0.72 -0.48 17.37
C VAL A 63 0.68 -0.51 18.90
N LEU A 64 1.50 -1.35 19.54
CA LEU A 64 1.55 -1.46 21.00
C LEU A 64 1.98 -0.14 21.67
N ARG A 65 2.98 0.56 21.14
CA ARG A 65 3.38 1.89 21.63
C ARG A 65 2.18 2.85 21.67
N ASN A 66 1.37 2.88 20.62
CA ASN A 66 0.22 3.78 20.55
C ASN A 66 -0.96 3.32 21.40
N ILE A 67 -1.14 2.02 21.62
CA ILE A 67 -2.09 1.49 22.62
C ILE A 67 -1.68 1.95 24.02
N ASP A 68 -0.40 1.83 24.37
CA ASP A 68 0.11 2.16 25.71
C ASP A 68 0.09 3.66 25.99
N ARG A 69 0.28 4.49 24.96
CA ARG A 69 0.11 5.95 25.02
C ARG A 69 -1.36 6.40 25.05
N GLY A 70 -2.31 5.49 24.92
CA GLY A 70 -3.75 5.81 24.86
C GLY A 70 -4.17 6.51 23.55
N ILE A 71 -3.35 6.45 22.51
CA ILE A 71 -3.65 7.04 21.19
C ILE A 71 -4.64 6.19 20.41
N ILE A 72 -4.67 4.86 20.60
CA ILE A 72 -5.64 4.00 19.93
C ILE A 72 -6.78 3.72 20.90
N SER A 73 -8.02 4.07 20.50
CA SER A 73 -9.19 3.82 21.34
C SER A 73 -9.49 2.32 21.44
N HIS A 74 -10.04 1.89 22.57
CA HIS A 74 -10.41 0.49 22.78
C HIS A 74 -11.51 0.04 21.81
N GLU A 75 -12.49 0.91 21.50
CA GLU A 75 -13.55 0.61 20.54
C GLU A 75 -12.99 0.38 19.14
N TYR A 76 -12.11 1.28 18.68
CA TYR A 76 -11.41 1.10 17.40
C TYR A 76 -10.64 -0.22 17.39
N LEU A 77 -9.82 -0.48 18.42
CA LEU A 77 -8.97 -1.66 18.50
C LEU A 77 -9.78 -2.95 18.39
N LYS A 78 -10.92 -3.03 19.10
CA LYS A 78 -11.80 -4.19 19.06
C LYS A 78 -12.30 -4.50 17.65
N ARG A 79 -12.73 -3.46 16.90
CA ARG A 79 -13.19 -3.61 15.51
C ARG A 79 -12.04 -3.96 14.58
N ALA A 80 -10.90 -3.28 14.70
CA ALA A 80 -9.72 -3.55 13.89
C ALA A 80 -9.20 -4.99 14.10
N VAL A 81 -9.24 -5.52 15.31
CA VAL A 81 -8.91 -6.95 15.56
C VAL A 81 -9.86 -7.88 14.79
N GLN A 82 -11.15 -7.56 14.73
CA GLN A 82 -12.12 -8.39 13.99
C GLN A 82 -11.89 -8.32 12.47
N THR A 83 -11.69 -7.13 11.91
CA THR A 83 -11.61 -6.94 10.45
C THR A 83 -10.20 -7.19 9.91
N LEU A 84 -9.16 -6.64 10.55
CA LEU A 84 -7.77 -6.72 10.06
C LEU A 84 -7.11 -8.01 10.53
N VAL A 85 -7.14 -8.32 11.83
CA VAL A 85 -6.48 -9.53 12.34
C VAL A 85 -7.28 -10.75 11.91
N ASN A 86 -8.50 -10.92 12.41
CA ASN A 86 -9.29 -12.12 12.15
C ASN A 86 -9.75 -12.24 10.69
N GLY A 87 -10.18 -11.15 10.06
CA GLY A 87 -10.60 -11.15 8.66
C GLY A 87 -9.42 -11.16 7.68
N ALA A 88 -8.60 -10.12 7.65
CA ALA A 88 -7.62 -9.97 6.58
C ALA A 88 -6.32 -10.79 6.76
N LEU A 89 -5.80 -10.92 7.98
CA LEU A 89 -4.49 -11.56 8.21
C LEU A 89 -4.59 -13.07 8.45
N LEU A 90 -5.60 -13.50 9.20
CA LEU A 90 -5.72 -14.89 9.64
C LEU A 90 -6.51 -15.75 8.66
N GLY A 91 -7.45 -15.13 7.94
CA GLY A 91 -8.40 -15.83 7.11
C GLY A 91 -9.47 -16.52 7.95
N ASN A 92 -10.67 -16.60 7.40
CA ASN A 92 -11.75 -17.43 7.89
C ASN A 92 -12.09 -18.51 6.85
N LYS A 93 -12.97 -19.45 7.24
CA LYS A 93 -13.38 -20.55 6.36
C LYS A 93 -13.95 -20.08 5.03
N GLU A 94 -14.69 -18.97 5.01
CA GLU A 94 -15.25 -18.42 3.76
C GLU A 94 -14.14 -17.95 2.82
N GLN A 95 -13.09 -17.33 3.35
CA GLN A 95 -11.94 -16.88 2.57
C GLN A 95 -11.12 -18.06 2.05
N GLU A 96 -10.92 -19.10 2.87
CA GLU A 96 -10.26 -20.34 2.46
C GLU A 96 -11.06 -21.05 1.35
N ASP A 97 -12.39 -21.09 1.48
CA ASP A 97 -13.28 -21.68 0.48
C ASP A 97 -13.28 -20.87 -0.84
N ALA A 98 -13.30 -19.54 -0.77
CA ALA A 98 -13.19 -18.66 -1.93
C ALA A 98 -11.84 -18.85 -2.65
N ASN A 99 -10.74 -18.84 -1.89
CA ASN A 99 -9.40 -19.10 -2.43
C ASN A 99 -9.30 -20.48 -3.09
N ARG A 100 -9.87 -21.52 -2.48
CA ARG A 100 -9.90 -22.87 -3.04
C ARG A 100 -10.66 -22.90 -4.36
N LYS A 101 -11.88 -22.35 -4.40
CA LYS A 101 -12.70 -22.28 -5.62
C LYS A 101 -11.99 -21.50 -6.73
N PHE A 102 -11.39 -20.37 -6.39
CA PHE A 102 -10.62 -19.58 -7.35
C PHE A 102 -9.46 -20.38 -7.92
N LYS A 103 -8.71 -21.10 -7.08
CA LYS A 103 -7.59 -21.94 -7.51
C LYS A 103 -8.04 -23.11 -8.37
N GLU A 104 -9.17 -23.74 -8.06
CA GLU A 104 -9.77 -24.81 -8.86
C GLU A 104 -10.17 -24.29 -10.25
N GLN A 105 -10.74 -23.09 -10.33
CA GLN A 105 -11.20 -22.50 -11.57
C GLN A 105 -10.06 -21.96 -12.46
N TYR A 106 -9.06 -21.32 -11.85
CA TYR A 106 -8.04 -20.55 -12.58
C TYR A 106 -6.62 -21.13 -12.49
N GLY A 107 -6.41 -22.21 -11.75
CA GLY A 107 -5.11 -22.88 -11.59
C GLY A 107 -4.09 -22.13 -10.73
N THR A 108 -4.46 -20.99 -10.15
CA THR A 108 -3.60 -20.14 -9.30
C THR A 108 -4.39 -19.54 -8.16
N ALA A 109 -3.73 -19.15 -7.07
CA ALA A 109 -4.40 -18.41 -5.99
C ALA A 109 -4.69 -16.95 -6.42
N PRO A 110 -5.75 -16.33 -5.87
CA PRO A 110 -6.13 -14.96 -6.22
C PRO A 110 -5.14 -13.89 -5.71
N PRO A 111 -5.27 -12.65 -6.19
CA PRO A 111 -4.68 -11.49 -5.52
C PRO A 111 -5.21 -11.34 -4.09
N ALA A 112 -4.44 -10.67 -3.22
CA ALA A 112 -4.86 -10.43 -1.84
C ALA A 112 -5.81 -9.24 -1.69
N PHE A 113 -5.66 -8.20 -2.52
CA PHE A 113 -6.43 -6.97 -2.43
C PHE A 113 -6.43 -6.19 -3.74
N VAL A 114 -7.21 -5.11 -3.77
CA VAL A 114 -7.21 -4.10 -4.83
C VAL A 114 -6.82 -2.74 -4.28
N VAL A 115 -6.22 -1.93 -5.12
CA VAL A 115 -6.13 -0.48 -4.94
C VAL A 115 -7.20 0.16 -5.81
N ILE A 116 -8.03 1.03 -5.24
CA ILE A 116 -9.08 1.74 -5.98
C ILE A 116 -8.90 3.24 -5.79
N SER A 117 -8.92 3.98 -6.89
CA SER A 117 -8.99 5.44 -6.91
C SER A 117 -10.36 5.87 -7.41
N PRO A 118 -11.36 6.05 -6.53
CA PRO A 118 -12.74 6.24 -6.97
C PRO A 118 -13.01 7.61 -7.59
N THR A 119 -12.10 8.58 -7.42
CA THR A 119 -12.21 9.96 -7.92
C THR A 119 -10.86 10.46 -8.42
N MET A 120 -10.84 11.28 -9.47
CA MET A 120 -9.66 12.10 -9.82
C MET A 120 -9.67 13.45 -9.11
N ALA A 121 -10.82 13.89 -8.58
CA ALA A 121 -10.96 15.20 -7.97
C ALA A 121 -10.08 15.30 -6.71
N CYS A 122 -9.27 16.35 -6.64
CA CYS A 122 -8.40 16.64 -5.49
C CYS A 122 -8.40 18.14 -5.20
N ASN A 123 -8.43 18.51 -3.91
CA ASN A 123 -8.45 19.91 -3.50
C ASN A 123 -7.05 20.55 -3.51
N LEU A 124 -6.02 19.80 -3.90
CA LEU A 124 -4.64 20.24 -4.06
C LEU A 124 -4.18 20.09 -5.52
N HIS A 125 -3.04 20.69 -5.83
CA HIS A 125 -2.38 20.60 -7.14
C HIS A 125 -0.88 20.38 -6.97
N CYS A 126 -0.50 19.26 -6.32
CA CYS A 126 0.89 19.00 -5.92
C CYS A 126 1.85 18.92 -7.12
N LYS A 127 3.08 19.41 -6.96
CA LYS A 127 4.17 19.19 -7.93
C LYS A 127 4.50 17.69 -7.99
N GLY A 128 4.69 17.12 -9.19
CA GLY A 128 5.08 15.70 -9.32
C GLY A 128 4.02 14.71 -8.84
N CYS A 129 2.74 15.01 -9.09
CA CYS A 129 1.62 14.16 -8.67
C CYS A 129 1.42 13.00 -9.66
N TYR A 130 1.63 11.76 -9.21
CA TYR A 130 1.50 10.58 -10.06
C TYR A 130 0.12 10.45 -10.73
N ALA A 131 -0.93 10.91 -10.05
CA ALA A 131 -2.32 10.82 -10.50
C ALA A 131 -2.76 12.02 -11.38
N ALA A 132 -1.90 13.02 -11.54
CA ALA A 132 -2.21 14.31 -12.17
C ALA A 132 -3.51 15.00 -11.67
N SER A 133 -4.00 14.64 -10.49
CA SER A 133 -5.29 15.04 -9.93
C SER A 133 -5.39 16.54 -9.62
N HIS A 134 -6.56 17.14 -9.87
CA HIS A 134 -6.80 18.56 -9.65
C HIS A 134 -8.26 18.84 -9.27
N SER A 135 -8.55 20.05 -8.80
CA SER A 135 -9.87 20.42 -8.26
C SER A 135 -10.98 20.48 -9.32
N GLY A 136 -10.60 20.72 -10.58
CA GLY A 136 -11.51 20.74 -11.72
C GLY A 136 -11.84 19.36 -12.29
N ALA A 137 -11.18 18.29 -11.86
CA ALA A 137 -11.45 16.96 -12.39
C ALA A 137 -12.85 16.48 -11.98
N ARG A 138 -13.57 15.88 -12.93
CA ARG A 138 -14.94 15.38 -12.74
C ARG A 138 -15.07 13.87 -12.91
N PHE A 139 -13.95 13.18 -13.10
CA PHE A 139 -13.93 11.74 -13.31
C PHE A 139 -14.08 11.02 -11.97
N ASN A 140 -15.17 10.26 -11.84
CA ASN A 140 -15.47 9.42 -10.70
C ASN A 140 -15.97 8.06 -11.19
N LEU A 141 -15.63 7.00 -10.47
CA LEU A 141 -16.42 5.78 -10.49
C LEU A 141 -17.77 6.06 -9.84
N SER A 142 -18.85 5.44 -10.33
CA SER A 142 -20.11 5.49 -9.61
C SER A 142 -20.04 4.64 -8.34
N TYR A 143 -20.86 4.95 -7.34
CA TYR A 143 -20.92 4.20 -6.09
C TYR A 143 -21.21 2.72 -6.32
N SER A 144 -22.12 2.42 -7.26
CA SER A 144 -22.44 1.06 -7.68
C SER A 144 -21.25 0.29 -8.27
N ILE A 145 -20.38 0.94 -9.05
CA ILE A 145 -19.17 0.30 -9.60
C ILE A 145 -18.17 0.01 -8.49
N VAL A 146 -17.90 0.96 -7.59
CA VAL A 146 -16.99 0.75 -6.45
C VAL A 146 -17.50 -0.38 -5.56
N LYS A 147 -18.80 -0.39 -5.25
CA LYS A 147 -19.44 -1.47 -4.50
C LYS A 147 -19.26 -2.81 -5.18
N ARG A 148 -19.52 -2.90 -6.50
CA ARG A 148 -19.41 -4.16 -7.24
C ARG A 148 -17.96 -4.68 -7.27
N ILE A 149 -16.97 -3.81 -7.42
CA ILE A 149 -15.55 -4.19 -7.32
C ILE A 149 -15.26 -4.82 -5.96
N LEU A 150 -15.63 -4.15 -4.87
CA LEU A 150 -15.37 -4.64 -3.51
C LEU A 150 -16.11 -5.96 -3.23
N GLN A 151 -17.36 -6.09 -3.69
CA GLN A 151 -18.13 -7.32 -3.58
C GLN A 151 -17.47 -8.48 -4.33
N GLU A 152 -17.04 -8.28 -5.58
CA GLU A 152 -16.43 -9.34 -6.38
C GLU A 152 -15.11 -9.84 -5.77
N ILE A 153 -14.27 -8.95 -5.22
CA ILE A 153 -13.03 -9.40 -4.54
C ILE A 153 -13.32 -10.05 -3.19
N HIS A 154 -14.32 -9.58 -2.47
CA HIS A 154 -14.76 -10.18 -1.21
C HIS A 154 -15.22 -11.62 -1.43
N ASP A 155 -16.04 -11.85 -2.46
CA ASP A 155 -16.68 -13.13 -2.73
C ASP A 155 -15.79 -14.10 -3.50
N PHE A 156 -15.10 -13.62 -4.56
CA PHE A 156 -14.30 -14.50 -5.42
C PHE A 156 -12.90 -14.73 -4.88
N TRP A 157 -12.29 -13.74 -4.21
CA TRP A 157 -10.91 -13.85 -3.72
C TRP A 157 -10.86 -14.16 -2.22
N GLY A 158 -11.97 -13.98 -1.50
CA GLY A 158 -11.93 -13.97 -0.04
C GLY A 158 -11.15 -12.77 0.51
N ALA A 159 -11.05 -11.67 -0.25
CA ALA A 159 -10.34 -10.49 0.20
C ALA A 159 -11.11 -9.81 1.35
N ARG A 160 -10.39 -9.43 2.41
CA ARG A 160 -10.91 -8.63 3.53
C ARG A 160 -10.09 -7.37 3.77
N PHE A 161 -9.27 -7.00 2.79
CA PHE A 161 -8.46 -5.80 2.79
C PHE A 161 -8.54 -5.11 1.43
N ALA A 162 -8.65 -3.79 1.44
CA ALA A 162 -8.58 -2.98 0.23
C ALA A 162 -7.86 -1.66 0.51
N VAL A 163 -7.26 -1.08 -0.52
CA VAL A 163 -6.56 0.19 -0.44
C VAL A 163 -7.35 1.22 -1.24
N ILE A 164 -7.63 2.37 -0.63
CA ILE A 164 -8.24 3.51 -1.30
C ILE A 164 -7.17 4.58 -1.54
N SER A 165 -7.10 5.09 -2.76
CA SER A 165 -6.20 6.18 -3.16
C SER A 165 -6.95 7.18 -4.07
N GLY A 166 -6.17 8.03 -4.76
CA GLY A 166 -6.54 8.79 -5.96
C GLY A 166 -7.60 9.87 -5.82
N GLY A 167 -7.36 10.93 -6.60
CA GLY A 167 -7.80 12.25 -6.21
C GLY A 167 -7.47 12.49 -4.74
N GLU A 168 -8.42 13.11 -4.05
CA GLU A 168 -8.54 13.02 -2.61
C GLU A 168 -9.78 12.17 -2.28
N PRO A 169 -9.64 10.98 -1.64
CA PRO A 169 -10.78 10.13 -1.31
C PRO A 169 -11.87 10.84 -0.50
N MET A 170 -11.49 11.79 0.35
CA MET A 170 -12.46 12.57 1.15
C MET A 170 -13.28 13.57 0.31
N MET A 171 -12.95 13.77 -0.97
CA MET A 171 -13.77 14.50 -1.95
C MET A 171 -14.73 13.58 -2.72
N TYR A 172 -14.57 12.26 -2.65
CA TYR A 172 -15.40 11.33 -3.40
C TYR A 172 -16.87 11.44 -2.98
N LYS A 173 -17.71 11.74 -3.97
CA LYS A 173 -19.18 11.72 -3.86
C LYS A 173 -19.77 11.11 -5.12
N SER A 174 -20.64 10.13 -4.95
CA SER A 174 -21.42 9.53 -6.04
C SER A 174 -22.73 8.99 -5.48
N ASP A 175 -23.82 9.16 -6.22
CA ASP A 175 -25.15 8.65 -5.86
C ASP A 175 -25.60 9.06 -4.44
N GLY A 176 -25.25 10.29 -4.03
CA GLY A 176 -25.55 10.84 -2.70
C GLY A 176 -24.71 10.27 -1.56
N LYS A 177 -23.76 9.38 -1.85
CA LYS A 177 -22.89 8.70 -0.87
C LYS A 177 -21.43 9.14 -1.00
N THR A 178 -20.68 8.91 0.06
CA THR A 178 -19.26 9.24 0.25
C THR A 178 -18.42 7.98 0.40
N ILE A 179 -17.10 8.13 0.47
CA ILE A 179 -16.20 7.00 0.73
C ILE A 179 -16.44 6.37 2.12
N LEU A 180 -16.82 7.16 3.13
CA LEU A 180 -17.12 6.63 4.47
C LEU A 180 -18.38 5.75 4.47
N ASP A 181 -19.30 5.94 3.52
CA ASP A 181 -20.46 5.08 3.34
C ASP A 181 -20.07 3.72 2.74
N ILE A 182 -19.05 3.67 1.87
CA ILE A 182 -18.46 2.40 1.40
C ILE A 182 -17.87 1.63 2.58
N PHE A 183 -17.08 2.29 3.43
CA PHE A 183 -16.47 1.63 4.59
C PHE A 183 -17.49 1.09 5.59
N ASN A 184 -18.62 1.79 5.74
CA ASN A 184 -19.73 1.33 6.56
C ASN A 184 -20.43 0.10 5.94
N GLU A 185 -20.62 0.09 4.63
CA GLU A 185 -21.29 -1.02 3.92
C GLU A 185 -20.45 -2.31 3.91
N PHE A 186 -19.12 -2.17 3.81
CA PHE A 186 -18.17 -3.27 3.87
C PHE A 186 -17.49 -3.34 5.26
N SER A 187 -18.30 -3.41 6.31
CA SER A 187 -17.85 -3.33 7.71
C SER A 187 -16.95 -4.47 8.17
N ASP A 188 -16.91 -5.59 7.42
CA ASP A 188 -16.06 -6.75 7.69
C ASP A 188 -14.72 -6.70 6.93
N MET A 189 -14.55 -5.74 6.02
CA MET A 189 -13.29 -5.43 5.35
C MET A 189 -12.54 -4.33 6.11
N PHE A 190 -11.21 -4.37 6.04
CA PHE A 190 -10.33 -3.31 6.54
C PHE A 190 -9.77 -2.48 5.39
N PHE A 191 -9.71 -1.16 5.55
CA PHE A 191 -9.25 -0.23 4.51
C PHE A 191 -8.03 0.58 4.94
N LEU A 192 -7.02 0.61 4.08
CA LEU A 192 -5.96 1.61 4.11
C LEU A 192 -6.32 2.73 3.15
N MET A 193 -6.38 3.97 3.63
CA MET A 193 -6.76 5.12 2.79
C MET A 193 -5.63 6.13 2.68
N TYR A 194 -5.08 6.32 1.48
CA TYR A 194 -4.14 7.40 1.19
C TYR A 194 -4.90 8.71 1.01
N THR A 195 -4.54 9.72 1.79
CA THR A 195 -5.22 11.03 1.80
C THR A 195 -4.21 12.15 2.00
N ASN A 196 -4.52 13.34 1.51
CA ASN A 196 -3.75 14.55 1.82
C ASN A 196 -4.05 15.09 3.24
N GLY A 197 -5.05 14.54 3.94
CA GLY A 197 -5.40 14.87 5.31
C GLY A 197 -6.11 16.21 5.51
N THR A 198 -6.08 17.11 4.53
CA THR A 198 -6.58 18.49 4.68
C THR A 198 -8.09 18.60 4.88
N LEU A 199 -8.83 17.52 4.60
CA LEU A 199 -10.28 17.43 4.78
C LEU A 199 -10.67 16.62 6.01
N ILE A 200 -9.73 16.12 6.82
CA ILE A 200 -10.04 15.37 8.05
C ILE A 200 -10.24 16.34 9.21
N ASP A 201 -11.50 16.72 9.42
CA ASP A 201 -11.96 17.45 10.60
C ASP A 201 -12.37 16.51 11.75
N GLU A 202 -12.80 17.08 12.87
CA GLU A 202 -13.26 16.33 14.04
C GLU A 202 -14.43 15.40 13.72
N GLU A 203 -15.38 15.83 12.89
CA GLU A 203 -16.54 15.02 12.52
C GLU A 203 -16.12 13.75 11.77
N LYS A 204 -15.24 13.90 10.77
CA LYS A 204 -14.72 12.77 10.01
C LYS A 204 -13.88 11.87 10.90
N ALA A 205 -12.95 12.41 11.69
CA ALA A 205 -12.14 11.60 12.60
C ALA A 205 -13.00 10.78 13.58
N ARG A 206 -14.05 11.38 14.16
CA ARG A 206 -15.02 10.69 15.00
C ARG A 206 -15.77 9.58 14.24
N ARG A 207 -16.17 9.85 12.99
CA ARG A 207 -16.81 8.84 12.14
C ARG A 207 -15.87 7.69 11.80
N MET A 208 -14.59 7.96 11.51
CA MET A 208 -13.58 6.92 11.29
C MET A 208 -13.37 6.06 12.54
N ALA A 209 -13.34 6.67 13.73
CA ALA A 209 -13.27 5.93 15.00
C ALA A 209 -14.47 5.00 15.19
N ALA A 210 -15.68 5.50 14.92
CA ALA A 210 -16.91 4.72 15.03
C ALA A 210 -16.98 3.58 14.00
N LEU A 211 -16.39 3.74 12.81
CA LEU A 211 -16.29 2.67 11.82
C LEU A 211 -15.33 1.58 12.28
N GLY A 212 -14.13 1.98 12.73
CA GLY A 212 -13.11 1.09 13.30
C GLY A 212 -12.46 0.11 12.31
N ASN A 213 -12.76 0.21 11.02
CA ASN A 213 -12.24 -0.64 9.97
C ASN A 213 -11.37 0.11 8.95
N ILE A 214 -10.91 1.32 9.29
CA ILE A 214 -10.10 2.15 8.40
C ILE A 214 -8.91 2.79 9.11
N THR A 215 -7.80 2.89 8.39
CA THR A 215 -6.64 3.67 8.83
C THR A 215 -6.17 4.62 7.72
N PRO A 216 -6.07 5.93 7.98
CA PRO A 216 -5.56 6.88 7.00
C PRO A 216 -4.02 6.92 6.99
N ALA A 217 -3.43 6.89 5.81
CA ALA A 217 -2.03 7.23 5.57
C ALA A 217 -1.97 8.65 5.00
N ILE A 218 -1.57 9.61 5.84
CA ILE A 218 -1.65 11.03 5.54
C ILE A 218 -0.37 11.50 4.85
N SER A 219 -0.54 12.22 3.75
CA SER A 219 0.57 12.57 2.90
C SER A 219 1.38 13.78 3.42
N VAL A 220 2.68 13.60 3.63
CA VAL A 220 3.66 14.63 4.05
C VAL A 220 4.96 14.42 3.30
N GLU A 221 5.82 15.43 3.18
CA GLU A 221 7.07 15.31 2.39
C GLU A 221 8.34 15.57 3.19
N GLY A 222 8.19 15.84 4.48
CA GLY A 222 9.23 16.36 5.35
C GLY A 222 8.56 17.11 6.50
N TYR A 223 9.08 18.27 6.85
CA TYR A 223 8.41 19.20 7.77
C TYR A 223 7.55 20.20 6.97
N GLU A 224 7.31 21.39 7.52
CA GLU A 224 6.50 22.43 6.90
C GLU A 224 7.04 22.84 5.54
N LYS A 225 8.35 23.11 5.45
CA LYS A 225 9.01 23.58 4.23
C LYS A 225 8.80 22.60 3.07
N GLU A 226 9.18 21.34 3.25
CA GLU A 226 9.13 20.33 2.18
C GLU A 226 7.68 20.01 1.79
N THR A 227 6.80 19.91 2.78
CA THR A 227 5.39 19.61 2.56
C THR A 227 4.70 20.73 1.79
N ASP A 228 4.87 21.98 2.22
CA ASP A 228 4.23 23.13 1.58
C ASP A 228 4.82 23.44 0.21
N GLU A 229 6.13 23.24 0.01
CA GLU A 229 6.79 23.45 -1.29
C GLU A 229 6.21 22.55 -2.39
N ARG A 230 5.88 21.30 -2.04
CA ARG A 230 5.32 20.32 -2.98
C ARG A 230 3.79 20.41 -3.04
N ARG A 231 3.10 20.63 -1.91
CA ARG A 231 1.65 20.45 -1.80
C ARG A 231 0.84 21.75 -1.75
N GLY A 232 1.51 22.88 -1.51
CA GLY A 232 0.91 24.20 -1.40
C GLY A 232 1.01 24.76 0.02
N LYS A 233 1.12 26.09 0.12
CA LYS A 233 1.28 26.81 1.39
C LYS A 233 0.15 26.51 2.38
N GLY A 234 0.51 26.24 3.64
CA GLY A 234 -0.39 25.96 4.75
C GLY A 234 -0.95 24.54 4.77
N VAL A 235 -0.49 23.64 3.90
CA VAL A 235 -0.95 22.24 3.89
C VAL A 235 -0.40 21.50 5.10
N TYR A 236 0.86 21.71 5.46
CA TYR A 236 1.46 21.05 6.63
C TYR A 236 0.70 21.32 7.92
N LYS A 237 0.28 22.58 8.14
CA LYS A 237 -0.54 22.94 9.31
C LYS A 237 -1.88 22.18 9.34
N LYS A 238 -2.53 22.01 8.19
CA LYS A 238 -3.78 21.22 8.10
C LYS A 238 -3.53 19.73 8.35
N VAL A 239 -2.39 19.22 7.93
CA VAL A 239 -1.97 17.83 8.24
C VAL A 239 -1.81 17.64 9.75
N LEU A 240 -1.11 18.54 10.45
CA LEU A 240 -0.96 18.46 11.90
C LEU A 240 -2.31 18.53 12.63
N GLN A 241 -3.26 19.32 12.12
CA GLN A 241 -4.64 19.34 12.63
C GLN A 241 -5.34 17.99 12.44
N ALA A 242 -5.16 17.35 11.28
CA ALA A 242 -5.69 16.01 11.04
C ALA A 242 -5.10 14.98 12.02
N PHE A 243 -3.79 15.05 12.30
CA PHE A 243 -3.16 14.19 13.29
C PHE A 243 -3.77 14.38 14.69
N GLU A 244 -3.95 15.63 15.10
CA GLU A 244 -4.60 15.96 16.37
C GLU A 244 -6.02 15.37 16.45
N ASN A 245 -6.82 15.58 15.41
CA ASN A 245 -8.19 15.05 15.35
C ASN A 245 -8.21 13.51 15.46
N LEU A 246 -7.33 12.83 14.73
CA LEU A 246 -7.26 11.36 14.73
C LEU A 246 -6.80 10.82 16.09
N ARG A 247 -5.80 11.44 16.73
CA ARG A 247 -5.40 11.10 18.10
C ARG A 247 -6.52 11.34 19.10
N LYS A 248 -7.24 12.47 19.00
CA LYS A 248 -8.37 12.83 19.88
C LYS A 248 -9.47 11.77 19.89
N TYR A 249 -9.81 11.21 18.73
CA TYR A 249 -10.83 10.17 18.60
C TYR A 249 -10.28 8.74 18.60
N GLY A 250 -8.97 8.60 18.78
CA GLY A 250 -8.29 7.34 18.95
C GLY A 250 -8.21 6.46 17.70
N VAL A 251 -8.06 7.07 16.52
CA VAL A 251 -7.89 6.39 15.23
C VAL A 251 -6.39 6.26 14.94
N PRO A 252 -5.83 5.06 14.77
CA PRO A 252 -4.45 4.91 14.31
C PRO A 252 -4.33 5.39 12.87
N PHE A 253 -3.25 6.13 12.61
CA PHE A 253 -2.92 6.67 11.31
C PHE A 253 -1.44 6.50 11.05
N GLY A 254 -1.08 6.56 9.78
CA GLY A 254 0.29 6.63 9.34
C GLY A 254 0.56 7.89 8.53
N VAL A 255 1.80 8.01 8.10
CA VAL A 255 2.17 9.01 7.08
C VAL A 255 2.61 8.32 5.80
N SER A 256 2.43 9.02 4.68
CA SER A 256 2.83 8.59 3.35
C SER A 256 3.70 9.67 2.73
N ILE A 257 4.96 9.33 2.43
CA ILE A 257 5.95 10.28 1.95
C ILE A 257 6.32 9.98 0.51
N THR A 258 6.42 11.01 -0.33
CA THR A 258 7.09 10.89 -1.61
C THR A 258 8.57 11.24 -1.44
N ALA A 259 9.43 10.22 -1.42
CA ALA A 259 10.87 10.43 -1.45
C ALA A 259 11.29 10.92 -2.84
N THR A 260 11.97 12.04 -2.88
CA THR A 260 12.52 12.70 -4.07
C THR A 260 14.01 12.92 -3.86
N ARG A 261 14.71 13.30 -4.93
CA ARG A 261 16.12 13.72 -4.83
C ARG A 261 16.35 14.79 -3.76
N HIS A 262 15.38 15.68 -3.57
CA HIS A 262 15.52 16.87 -2.74
C HIS A 262 15.25 16.65 -1.25
N ASN A 263 14.46 15.65 -0.87
CA ASN A 263 14.19 15.33 0.54
C ASN A 263 14.84 14.03 1.02
N ALA A 264 15.49 13.24 0.16
CA ALA A 264 16.08 11.96 0.56
C ALA A 264 17.08 12.08 1.72
N GLU A 265 17.87 13.15 1.80
CA GLU A 265 18.80 13.36 2.93
C GLU A 265 18.07 13.65 4.25
N LEU A 266 16.91 14.32 4.23
CA LEU A 266 16.07 14.48 5.42
C LEU A 266 15.48 13.13 5.86
N LEU A 267 15.07 12.28 4.90
CA LEU A 267 14.43 11.00 5.19
C LEU A 267 15.38 9.95 5.78
N ILE A 268 16.68 10.23 5.87
CA ILE A 268 17.66 9.36 6.53
C ILE A 268 18.07 9.87 7.92
N GLU A 269 17.58 11.03 8.35
CA GLU A 269 17.83 11.56 9.69
C GLU A 269 17.00 10.80 10.74
N PRO A 270 17.60 10.30 11.84
CA PRO A 270 16.85 9.64 12.91
C PRO A 270 15.76 10.51 13.54
N GLU A 271 16.05 11.81 13.72
CA GLU A 271 15.16 12.80 14.36
C GLU A 271 13.85 12.97 13.59
N PHE A 272 13.86 12.75 12.26
CA PHE A 272 12.65 12.73 11.45
C PHE A 272 11.69 11.64 11.91
N TYR A 273 12.20 10.45 12.21
CA TYR A 273 11.40 9.32 12.68
C TYR A 273 10.96 9.51 14.13
N ASP A 274 11.81 10.09 14.98
CA ASP A 274 11.47 10.46 16.36
C ASP A 274 10.28 11.41 16.38
N PHE A 275 10.32 12.48 15.58
CA PHE A 275 9.23 13.43 15.47
C PHE A 275 7.91 12.75 15.07
N TYR A 276 7.90 11.97 13.99
CA TYR A 276 6.66 11.39 13.50
C TYR A 276 6.13 10.25 14.38
N PHE A 277 6.97 9.30 14.79
CA PHE A 277 6.51 8.16 15.60
C PHE A 277 6.27 8.56 17.06
N ASP A 278 7.19 9.30 17.67
CA ASP A 278 7.16 9.53 19.11
C ASP A 278 6.43 10.82 19.46
N GLU A 279 6.63 11.93 18.75
CA GLU A 279 5.88 13.15 19.02
C GLU A 279 4.48 13.11 18.40
N GLN A 280 4.37 12.84 17.10
CA GLN A 280 3.09 12.85 16.39
C GLN A 280 2.27 11.57 16.58
N GLY A 281 2.88 10.46 17.01
CA GLY A 281 2.15 9.25 17.36
C GLY A 281 1.62 8.46 16.17
N ILE A 282 2.32 8.49 15.03
CA ILE A 282 1.96 7.65 13.88
C ILE A 282 2.17 6.17 14.22
N SER A 283 1.36 5.28 13.65
CA SER A 283 1.51 3.82 13.81
C SER A 283 2.38 3.18 12.72
N TYR A 284 2.53 3.85 11.58
CA TYR A 284 3.31 3.35 10.44
C TYR A 284 3.69 4.47 9.49
N MET A 285 4.75 4.26 8.72
CA MET A 285 5.22 5.19 7.70
C MET A 285 5.36 4.46 6.37
N TRP A 286 4.73 4.99 5.32
CA TRP A 286 4.98 4.58 3.94
C TRP A 286 5.93 5.56 3.29
N ILE A 287 6.95 5.05 2.61
CA ILE A 287 7.83 5.83 1.76
C ILE A 287 7.67 5.32 0.32
N PHE A 288 7.16 6.19 -0.54
CA PHE A 288 7.11 5.97 -1.98
C PHE A 288 8.17 6.82 -2.64
N GLN A 289 9.12 6.20 -3.30
CA GLN A 289 10.11 6.90 -4.10
C GLN A 289 9.45 7.47 -5.36
N TYR A 290 9.82 8.70 -5.72
CA TYR A 290 9.21 9.43 -6.82
C TYR A 290 9.36 8.64 -8.12
N MET A 291 8.24 8.46 -8.81
CA MET A 291 8.19 7.93 -10.17
C MET A 291 7.88 9.08 -11.14
N PRO A 292 8.62 9.22 -12.24
CA PRO A 292 8.42 10.26 -13.23
C PRO A 292 7.21 9.95 -14.13
N ILE A 293 6.02 9.96 -13.54
CA ILE A 293 4.73 9.68 -14.19
C ILE A 293 3.67 10.69 -13.76
N GLY A 294 2.56 10.76 -14.49
CA GLY A 294 1.48 11.69 -14.20
C GLY A 294 1.91 13.14 -14.41
N ARG A 295 1.67 14.02 -13.44
CA ARG A 295 2.06 15.44 -13.52
C ARG A 295 3.57 15.59 -13.43
N GLY A 296 4.21 15.50 -14.59
CA GLY A 296 5.64 15.64 -14.78
C GLY A 296 6.31 14.28 -14.91
N ILE A 297 7.08 14.12 -15.98
CA ILE A 297 7.92 12.94 -16.26
C ILE A 297 9.40 13.20 -15.96
N ASP A 298 9.66 14.10 -15.02
CA ASP A 298 10.99 14.58 -14.68
C ASP A 298 11.80 13.54 -13.90
N THR A 299 12.65 12.80 -14.60
CA THR A 299 13.55 11.79 -14.02
C THR A 299 14.58 12.39 -13.05
N GLN A 300 14.81 13.71 -13.08
CA GLN A 300 15.72 14.38 -12.16
C GLN A 300 15.17 14.52 -10.74
N LEU A 301 13.87 14.29 -10.53
CA LEU A 301 13.29 14.28 -9.19
C LEU A 301 13.39 12.91 -8.50
N MET A 302 13.76 11.85 -9.23
CA MET A 302 13.97 10.53 -8.63
C MET A 302 15.14 10.57 -7.64
N PRO A 303 14.99 9.93 -6.44
CA PRO A 303 16.14 9.65 -5.58
C PRO A 303 17.22 8.93 -6.38
N THR A 304 18.48 9.35 -6.25
CA THR A 304 19.58 8.67 -6.93
C THR A 304 19.75 7.23 -6.40
N PRO A 305 20.43 6.33 -7.14
CA PRO A 305 20.75 4.99 -6.63
C PRO A 305 21.47 5.03 -5.28
N GLU A 306 22.40 5.96 -5.07
CA GLU A 306 23.11 6.14 -3.80
C GLU A 306 22.17 6.59 -2.68
N GLN A 307 21.25 7.52 -2.97
CA GLN A 307 20.22 7.93 -2.00
C GLN A 307 19.31 6.76 -1.64
N ARG A 308 18.91 5.93 -2.63
CA ARG A 308 18.12 4.72 -2.39
C ARG A 308 18.84 3.73 -1.48
N LEU A 309 20.16 3.56 -1.62
CA LEU A 309 20.97 2.72 -0.73
C LEU A 309 21.03 3.28 0.70
N LYS A 310 21.27 4.58 0.87
CA LYS A 310 21.21 5.21 2.21
C LYS A 310 19.83 5.05 2.86
N MET A 311 18.76 5.21 2.07
CA MET A 311 17.39 4.99 2.53
C MET A 311 17.15 3.52 2.92
N LEU A 312 17.75 2.56 2.20
CA LEU A 312 17.70 1.16 2.57
C LEU A 312 18.40 0.91 3.92
N GLU A 313 19.60 1.45 4.12
CA GLU A 313 20.32 1.36 5.40
C GLU A 313 19.49 1.94 6.55
N ARG A 314 18.90 3.13 6.34
CA ARG A 314 18.01 3.75 7.33
C ARG A 314 16.79 2.87 7.62
N TRP A 315 16.18 2.31 6.58
CA TRP A 315 15.05 1.40 6.72
C TRP A 315 15.42 0.17 7.56
N GLU A 316 16.62 -0.40 7.37
CA GLU A 316 17.07 -1.52 8.19
C GLU A 316 17.17 -1.18 9.68
N VAL A 317 17.73 0.00 10.01
CA VAL A 317 17.84 0.51 11.39
C VAL A 317 16.45 0.69 12.01
N CYS A 318 15.51 1.29 11.27
CA CYS A 318 14.13 1.48 11.72
C CYS A 318 13.48 0.16 12.14
N LEU A 319 13.66 -0.90 11.34
CA LEU A 319 13.05 -2.20 11.62
C LEU A 319 13.75 -2.98 12.72
N LYS A 320 15.09 -3.06 12.67
CA LYS A 320 15.89 -3.96 13.52
C LYS A 320 16.16 -3.38 14.89
N GLU A 321 16.46 -2.09 14.96
CA GLU A 321 16.97 -1.45 16.17
C GLU A 321 15.87 -0.62 16.84
N GLU A 322 15.17 0.21 16.07
CA GLU A 322 14.20 1.16 16.61
C GLU A 322 12.77 0.59 16.71
N ARG A 323 12.51 -0.56 16.07
CA ARG A 323 11.21 -1.24 16.04
C ARG A 323 10.08 -0.31 15.56
N ARG A 324 10.37 0.50 14.54
CA ARG A 324 9.43 1.42 13.87
C ARG A 324 8.98 0.81 12.56
N PHE A 325 7.67 0.75 12.33
CA PHE A 325 7.13 0.14 11.13
C PHE A 325 7.20 1.10 9.95
N VAL A 326 8.25 0.94 9.14
CA VAL A 326 8.48 1.72 7.94
C VAL A 326 8.39 0.79 6.72
N ALA A 327 7.47 1.10 5.83
CA ALA A 327 7.31 0.44 4.55
C ALA A 327 7.80 1.37 3.42
N ASP A 328 9.12 1.32 3.16
CA ASP A 328 9.65 1.86 1.91
C ASP A 328 9.25 0.93 0.77
N PHE A 329 8.34 1.37 -0.09
CA PHE A 329 7.64 0.50 -1.05
C PHE A 329 8.59 -0.32 -1.94
N TRP A 330 9.73 0.25 -2.34
CA TRP A 330 10.70 -0.45 -3.17
C TRP A 330 11.75 -1.19 -2.35
N ASN A 331 12.32 -0.57 -1.32
CA ASN A 331 13.34 -1.22 -0.49
C ASN A 331 12.76 -2.39 0.32
N SER A 332 11.45 -2.35 0.63
CA SER A 332 10.71 -3.46 1.24
C SER A 332 10.38 -4.59 0.26
N GLY A 333 10.77 -4.51 -1.02
CA GLY A 333 10.51 -5.56 -2.02
C GLY A 333 11.03 -6.94 -1.59
N ILE A 334 12.09 -6.98 -0.79
CA ILE A 334 12.61 -8.22 -0.17
C ILE A 334 11.59 -8.90 0.75
N VAL A 335 10.79 -8.12 1.49
CA VAL A 335 9.79 -8.63 2.43
C VAL A 335 8.61 -9.27 1.69
N SER A 336 8.33 -8.82 0.47
CA SER A 336 7.21 -9.33 -0.33
C SER A 336 7.61 -10.39 -1.36
N ASP A 337 8.84 -10.91 -1.35
CA ASP A 337 9.36 -11.79 -2.42
C ASP A 337 9.27 -11.10 -3.81
N GLY A 338 9.68 -9.83 -3.89
CA GLY A 338 9.65 -9.00 -5.11
C GLY A 338 8.33 -8.24 -5.33
N CYS A 339 8.12 -7.75 -6.55
CA CYS A 339 7.02 -6.84 -6.91
C CYS A 339 5.62 -7.47 -6.74
N ILE A 340 4.74 -6.81 -5.98
CA ILE A 340 3.37 -7.26 -5.67
C ILE A 340 2.29 -6.90 -6.71
N ALA A 341 2.66 -6.34 -7.85
CA ALA A 341 1.73 -5.93 -8.92
C ALA A 341 1.19 -7.12 -9.76
N TYR A 342 0.44 -6.80 -10.81
CA TYR A 342 -0.04 -7.74 -11.86
C TYR A 342 -0.98 -8.84 -11.33
N GLY A 343 -1.66 -8.60 -10.20
CA GLY A 343 -2.62 -9.54 -9.64
C GLY A 343 -2.02 -10.93 -9.38
N ARG A 344 -0.72 -11.01 -9.05
CA ARG A 344 -0.09 -12.27 -8.66
C ARG A 344 -0.71 -12.81 -7.36
N PRO A 345 -0.55 -14.11 -7.04
CA PRO A 345 -0.95 -14.65 -5.75
C PRO A 345 -0.44 -13.81 -4.57
N GLY A 346 -1.35 -13.30 -3.74
CA GLY A 346 -1.01 -12.43 -2.60
C GLY A 346 -0.58 -11.00 -2.97
N GLY A 347 -0.65 -10.62 -4.25
CA GLY A 347 -0.39 -9.28 -4.77
C GLY A 347 -1.65 -8.45 -4.91
N TYR A 348 -1.63 -7.46 -5.80
CA TYR A 348 -2.75 -6.56 -6.07
C TYR A 348 -2.86 -6.14 -7.54
N LEU A 349 -3.97 -5.48 -7.84
CA LEU A 349 -4.17 -4.67 -9.04
C LEU A 349 -4.78 -3.30 -8.67
N TYR A 350 -4.69 -2.35 -9.60
CA TYR A 350 -5.15 -0.97 -9.44
C TYR A 350 -6.32 -0.66 -10.39
N ILE A 351 -7.32 0.08 -9.91
CA ILE A 351 -8.44 0.58 -10.73
C ILE A 351 -8.58 2.09 -10.49
N ASP A 352 -8.49 2.88 -11.57
CA ASP A 352 -8.63 4.33 -11.52
C ASP A 352 -10.10 4.80 -11.62
N TRP A 353 -10.29 6.11 -11.51
CA TRP A 353 -11.58 6.81 -11.60
C TRP A 353 -12.26 6.68 -12.98
N ASN A 354 -11.49 6.36 -14.02
CA ASN A 354 -12.00 6.08 -15.36
C ASN A 354 -12.45 4.62 -15.50
N GLY A 355 -12.06 3.75 -14.56
CA GLY A 355 -12.32 2.32 -14.57
C GLY A 355 -11.19 1.52 -15.22
N ASN A 356 -10.07 2.15 -15.57
CA ASN A 356 -8.93 1.48 -16.19
C ASN A 356 -8.29 0.53 -15.17
N ILE A 357 -8.06 -0.72 -15.59
CA ILE A 357 -7.45 -1.75 -14.75
C ILE A 357 -5.96 -1.83 -15.06
N MET A 358 -5.15 -1.49 -14.07
CA MET A 358 -3.70 -1.41 -14.16
C MET A 358 -3.04 -2.38 -13.17
N PRO A 359 -1.83 -2.88 -13.44
CA PRO A 359 -1.12 -3.77 -12.54
C PRO A 359 -0.72 -3.12 -11.21
N CYS A 360 -0.47 -1.81 -11.22
CA CYS A 360 0.14 -1.05 -10.14
C CYS A 360 -0.21 0.43 -10.33
N VAL A 361 -0.31 1.19 -9.23
CA VAL A 361 -0.51 2.65 -9.30
C VAL A 361 0.62 3.38 -10.04
N PHE A 362 1.80 2.76 -10.12
CA PHE A 362 2.99 3.31 -10.80
C PHE A 362 3.17 2.78 -12.23
N VAL A 363 2.25 1.97 -12.74
CA VAL A 363 2.25 1.47 -14.12
C VAL A 363 1.04 2.10 -14.82
N PRO A 364 1.17 3.31 -15.41
CA PRO A 364 0.06 4.12 -15.92
C PRO A 364 -0.40 3.64 -17.31
N TYR A 365 -0.58 2.33 -17.45
CA TYR A 365 -0.97 1.69 -18.69
C TYR A 365 -1.98 0.58 -18.41
N TYR A 366 -2.98 0.45 -19.27
CA TYR A 366 -4.06 -0.52 -19.11
C TYR A 366 -4.40 -1.22 -20.43
N VAL A 367 -5.13 -2.32 -20.33
CA VAL A 367 -5.75 -3.01 -21.48
C VAL A 367 -7.25 -3.05 -21.28
N ASP A 368 -7.66 -3.42 -20.07
CA ASP A 368 -9.04 -3.65 -19.68
C ASP A 368 -9.63 -2.46 -18.91
N ASN A 369 -10.94 -2.24 -19.07
CA ASN A 369 -11.70 -1.28 -18.28
C ASN A 369 -12.86 -1.99 -17.54
N ILE A 370 -12.97 -1.75 -16.24
CA ILE A 370 -13.93 -2.43 -15.36
C ILE A 370 -15.39 -2.13 -15.73
N LYS A 371 -15.67 -0.92 -16.24
CA LYS A 371 -17.03 -0.52 -16.65
C LYS A 371 -17.47 -1.34 -17.86
N GLU A 372 -16.57 -1.55 -18.81
CA GLU A 372 -16.81 -2.37 -20.01
C GLU A 372 -16.97 -3.85 -19.66
N ILE A 373 -16.10 -4.38 -18.79
CA ILE A 373 -16.20 -5.75 -18.27
C ILE A 373 -17.57 -5.98 -17.62
N PHE A 374 -17.98 -5.09 -16.73
CA PHE A 374 -19.25 -5.21 -16.03
C PHE A 374 -20.46 -5.08 -16.95
N ALA A 375 -20.41 -4.19 -17.95
CA ALA A 375 -21.45 -4.04 -18.95
C ALA A 375 -21.57 -5.29 -19.85
N ALA A 376 -20.47 -6.00 -20.09
CA ALA A 376 -20.45 -7.26 -20.83
C ALA A 376 -20.88 -8.49 -20.00
N GLY A 377 -21.34 -8.30 -18.75
CA GLY A 377 -21.72 -9.41 -17.87
C GLY A 377 -20.53 -10.22 -17.34
N LYS A 378 -19.31 -9.72 -17.51
CA LYS A 378 -18.06 -10.32 -17.03
C LYS A 378 -17.70 -9.83 -15.64
N THR A 379 -16.61 -10.34 -15.10
CA THR A 379 -16.12 -10.08 -13.73
C THR A 379 -14.72 -9.47 -13.74
N ILE A 380 -14.28 -8.92 -12.61
CA ILE A 380 -12.91 -8.44 -12.41
C ILE A 380 -11.84 -9.51 -12.72
N ASN A 381 -12.19 -10.78 -12.56
CA ASN A 381 -11.28 -11.90 -12.82
C ASN A 381 -10.90 -11.99 -14.31
N ASP A 382 -11.75 -11.54 -15.23
CA ASP A 382 -11.45 -11.55 -16.66
C ASP A 382 -10.21 -10.70 -16.98
N ALA A 383 -10.05 -9.55 -16.31
CA ALA A 383 -8.88 -8.69 -16.46
C ALA A 383 -7.59 -9.33 -15.93
N LEU A 384 -7.67 -10.18 -14.89
CA LEU A 384 -6.50 -10.86 -14.32
C LEU A 384 -5.80 -11.76 -15.34
N PHE A 385 -6.51 -12.25 -16.35
CA PHE A 385 -5.99 -13.18 -17.35
C PHE A 385 -5.81 -12.54 -18.73
N SER A 386 -5.85 -11.21 -18.82
CA SER A 386 -5.41 -10.50 -20.02
C SER A 386 -3.90 -10.69 -20.22
N GLU A 387 -3.47 -10.55 -21.48
CA GLU A 387 -2.07 -10.79 -21.86
C GLU A 387 -1.09 -9.86 -21.12
N PHE A 388 -1.51 -8.64 -20.80
CA PHE A 388 -0.68 -7.70 -20.06
C PHE A 388 -0.39 -8.18 -18.63
N PHE A 389 -1.42 -8.68 -17.93
CA PHE A 389 -1.27 -9.24 -16.59
C PHE A 389 -0.48 -10.55 -16.60
N LYS A 390 -0.71 -11.43 -17.59
CA LYS A 390 0.05 -12.68 -17.76
C LYS A 390 1.54 -12.43 -17.99
N LYS A 391 1.90 -11.58 -18.96
CA LYS A 391 3.29 -11.22 -19.27
C LYS A 391 4.02 -10.64 -18.06
N GLY A 392 3.35 -9.76 -17.30
CA GLY A 392 3.89 -9.22 -16.06
C GLY A 392 4.16 -10.31 -15.01
N ARG A 393 3.22 -11.24 -14.81
CA ARG A 393 3.41 -12.37 -13.88
C ARG A 393 4.48 -13.36 -14.34
N GLU A 394 4.59 -13.64 -15.64
CA GLU A 394 5.66 -14.47 -16.20
C GLU A 394 7.04 -13.83 -15.98
N TRP A 395 7.13 -12.51 -16.09
CA TRP A 395 8.34 -11.79 -15.73
C TRP A 395 8.62 -11.86 -14.23
N GLN A 396 7.63 -11.60 -13.36
CA GLN A 396 7.79 -11.72 -11.90
C GLN A 396 8.21 -13.13 -11.47
N LEU A 397 7.64 -14.15 -12.12
CA LEU A 397 7.95 -15.54 -11.84
C LEU A 397 9.43 -15.82 -12.11
N ARG A 398 9.89 -15.52 -13.32
CA ARG A 398 11.28 -15.69 -13.73
C ARG A 398 12.23 -14.83 -12.92
N TYR A 399 11.92 -13.56 -12.70
CA TYR A 399 12.84 -12.65 -12.00
C TYR A 399 12.97 -12.98 -10.51
N GLY A 400 11.85 -13.24 -9.82
CA GLY A 400 11.83 -13.31 -8.37
C GLY A 400 11.46 -14.67 -7.80
N TYR A 401 10.40 -15.31 -8.31
CA TYR A 401 9.77 -16.41 -7.58
C TYR A 401 10.32 -17.79 -7.85
N GLU A 402 10.62 -18.09 -9.11
CA GLU A 402 10.93 -19.42 -9.62
C GLU A 402 12.19 -20.00 -8.97
N TYR A 403 13.17 -19.15 -8.69
CA TYR A 403 14.49 -19.59 -8.25
C TYR A 403 14.65 -19.83 -6.75
N GLY A 404 13.57 -19.86 -5.96
CA GLY A 404 13.61 -20.30 -4.56
C GLY A 404 14.65 -19.55 -3.72
N ALA A 405 15.79 -20.20 -3.47
CA ALA A 405 16.94 -19.72 -2.71
C ALA A 405 17.88 -18.76 -3.48
N GLN A 406 17.75 -18.65 -4.81
CA GLN A 406 18.57 -17.79 -5.67
C GLN A 406 17.71 -16.84 -6.52
N PRO A 407 16.85 -16.00 -5.91
CA PRO A 407 16.07 -15.03 -6.65
C PRO A 407 16.96 -13.98 -7.33
N GLY A 408 16.40 -13.23 -8.28
CA GLY A 408 16.98 -11.96 -8.70
C GLY A 408 17.06 -10.93 -7.56
N ASN A 409 17.43 -9.70 -7.89
CA ASN A 409 17.60 -8.65 -6.88
C ASN A 409 16.25 -8.12 -6.38
N TRP A 410 15.75 -8.63 -5.25
CA TRP A 410 14.48 -8.15 -4.66
C TRP A 410 14.51 -6.74 -4.08
N PHE A 411 15.68 -6.09 -4.00
CA PHE A 411 15.75 -4.65 -3.77
C PHE A 411 15.51 -3.82 -5.04
N MET A 412 15.51 -4.47 -6.21
CA MET A 412 15.13 -3.92 -7.52
C MET A 412 13.90 -4.64 -8.10
N PRO A 413 12.77 -4.65 -7.38
CA PRO A 413 11.65 -5.52 -7.72
C PRO A 413 10.80 -5.03 -8.90
N CYS A 414 10.90 -3.76 -9.29
CA CYS A 414 9.86 -3.08 -10.06
C CYS A 414 10.13 -3.15 -11.57
N SER A 415 9.20 -3.72 -12.33
CA SER A 415 9.35 -3.85 -13.79
C SER A 415 9.50 -2.51 -14.50
N ILE A 416 8.74 -1.47 -14.11
CA ILE A 416 8.74 -0.18 -14.79
C ILE A 416 9.84 0.77 -14.28
N ARG A 417 10.36 0.53 -13.07
CA ARG A 417 11.35 1.43 -12.45
C ARG A 417 12.77 0.90 -12.54
N ASP A 418 12.93 -0.41 -12.29
CA ASP A 418 14.22 -1.06 -12.10
C ASP A 418 14.59 -1.97 -13.29
N HIS A 419 13.68 -2.11 -14.27
CA HIS A 419 13.80 -2.98 -15.45
C HIS A 419 13.06 -2.41 -16.66
N TYR A 420 13.12 -1.09 -16.88
CA TYR A 420 12.24 -0.37 -17.79
C TYR A 420 12.32 -0.85 -19.24
N ASP A 421 13.53 -1.16 -19.74
CA ASP A 421 13.69 -1.69 -21.11
C ASP A 421 12.98 -3.03 -21.29
N ASN A 422 13.08 -3.92 -20.29
CA ASN A 422 12.37 -5.20 -20.31
C ASN A 422 10.85 -4.98 -20.26
N PHE A 423 10.38 -4.09 -19.38
CA PHE A 423 8.97 -3.74 -19.30
C PHE A 423 8.44 -3.23 -20.64
N LYS A 424 9.12 -2.26 -21.26
CA LYS A 424 8.71 -1.67 -22.54
C LYS A 424 8.64 -2.70 -23.66
N ARG A 425 9.65 -3.56 -23.78
CA ARG A 425 9.74 -4.54 -24.89
C ARG A 425 8.83 -5.76 -24.71
N HIS A 426 8.70 -6.27 -23.49
CA HIS A 426 8.13 -7.59 -23.24
C HIS A 426 6.79 -7.56 -22.51
N ILE A 427 6.51 -6.53 -21.72
CA ILE A 427 5.28 -6.43 -20.92
C ILE A 427 4.32 -5.44 -21.57
N ALA A 428 4.78 -4.24 -21.95
CA ALA A 428 3.96 -3.12 -22.42
C ALA A 428 3.67 -3.10 -23.94
N SER A 429 3.81 -4.23 -24.65
CA SER A 429 3.74 -4.29 -26.13
C SER A 429 2.39 -3.90 -26.76
N MET A 430 1.27 -3.90 -26.01
CA MET A 430 -0.10 -3.64 -26.53
C MET A 430 -0.97 -2.98 -25.45
N VAL A 431 -0.47 -1.91 -24.85
CA VAL A 431 -1.15 -1.21 -23.76
C VAL A 431 -1.66 0.16 -24.20
N LYS A 432 -2.68 0.65 -23.52
CA LYS A 432 -3.20 2.02 -23.65
C LYS A 432 -2.62 2.87 -22.52
N PRO A 433 -2.12 4.09 -22.80
CA PRO A 433 -1.69 5.01 -21.75
C PRO A 433 -2.89 5.54 -20.95
N GLU A 434 -2.72 5.70 -19.63
CA GLU A 434 -3.75 6.26 -18.72
C GLU A 434 -4.07 7.72 -19.08
N ASP A 435 -3.06 8.51 -19.41
CA ASP A 435 -3.16 9.92 -19.80
C ASP A 435 -2.10 10.30 -20.85
N GLU A 436 -2.08 11.57 -21.26
CA GLU A 436 -1.09 12.08 -22.23
C GLU A 436 0.34 11.99 -21.69
N ASN A 437 0.56 12.15 -20.38
CA ASN A 437 1.91 12.06 -19.82
C ASN A 437 2.44 10.63 -19.88
N ALA A 438 1.60 9.64 -19.62
CA ALA A 438 1.94 8.22 -19.78
C ALA A 438 2.26 7.89 -21.24
N LYS A 439 1.52 8.47 -22.19
CA LYS A 439 1.82 8.32 -23.62
C LYS A 439 3.20 8.90 -23.95
N VAL A 440 3.48 10.13 -23.53
CA VAL A 440 4.78 10.78 -23.74
C VAL A 440 5.90 9.95 -23.11
N ALA A 441 5.75 9.49 -21.86
CA ALA A 441 6.76 8.65 -21.19
C ALA A 441 7.06 7.34 -21.95
N LEU A 442 6.04 6.74 -22.58
CA LEU A 442 6.22 5.51 -23.35
C LEU A 442 6.99 5.75 -24.67
N GLU A 443 6.70 6.87 -25.34
CA GLU A 443 7.18 7.20 -26.68
C GLU A 443 8.53 7.95 -26.66
N ASP A 444 8.83 8.71 -25.61
CA ASP A 444 10.01 9.59 -25.52
C ASP A 444 11.33 8.79 -25.38
N PRO A 445 12.26 8.88 -26.36
CA PRO A 445 13.56 8.23 -26.30
C PRO A 445 14.45 8.73 -25.16
N SER A 446 14.31 10.00 -24.77
CA SER A 446 15.09 10.60 -23.69
C SER A 446 14.65 10.06 -22.32
N TYR A 447 13.33 9.92 -22.12
CA TYR A 447 12.77 9.25 -20.95
C TYR A 447 13.24 7.79 -20.87
N HIS A 448 13.15 7.05 -21.99
CA HIS A 448 13.61 5.66 -22.04
C HIS A 448 15.08 5.53 -21.68
N LYS A 449 15.95 6.36 -22.28
CA LYS A 449 17.38 6.38 -21.98
C LYS A 449 17.62 6.67 -20.50
N ALA A 450 16.96 7.67 -19.93
CA ALA A 450 17.14 8.05 -18.52
C ALA A 450 16.72 6.94 -17.54
N MET A 451 15.62 6.24 -17.81
CA MET A 451 15.19 5.11 -16.98
C MET A 451 16.15 3.92 -17.08
N VAL A 452 16.68 3.63 -18.28
CA VAL A 452 17.69 2.56 -18.45
C VAL A 452 19.00 2.89 -17.76
N GLU A 453 19.48 4.14 -17.88
CA GLU A 453 20.66 4.60 -17.14
C GLU A 453 20.46 4.58 -15.62
N TYR A 454 19.22 4.70 -15.15
CA TYR A 454 18.88 4.52 -13.73
C TYR A 454 18.92 3.05 -13.33
N ASP A 455 18.43 2.14 -14.18
CA ASP A 455 18.45 0.69 -13.95
C ASP A 455 19.89 0.13 -13.86
N GLU A 456 20.81 0.68 -14.67
CA GLU A 456 22.20 0.21 -14.77
C GLU A 456 23.10 0.66 -13.61
N LYS A 457 22.74 1.73 -12.91
CA LYS A 457 23.49 2.32 -11.80
C LYS A 457 23.01 1.81 -10.45
#